data_AF-R2PXM3-F1
#
_entry.id   AF-R2PXM3-F1
#
_cell.length_a   1.000
_cell.length_b   1.000
_cell.length_c   1.000
_cell.angle_alpha   90.00
_cell.angle_beta   90.00
_cell.angle_gamma   90.00
#
_symmetry.space_group_name_H-M   'P 1'
#
loop_
_entity.id
_entity.type
_entity.pdbx_description
1 polymer ?
#
loop_
_entity_poly.entity_id
_entity_poly.type
_entity_poly.pdbx_seq_one_letter_code
_entity_poly.pdbx_strand_id
1 'polypeptide(L)'
;MKLHEVRKEYGLNQTTFYGWLREVGAIRKTDTGYVVGDNCFDGMETLITRRVNEEGELTERTQVKIDNQKIPFLLEQYKNSGLPKLYSPTKMTEKNVGLEELSALEKRVAVLENQLFVLTQQMQLLLKK
;
A
#
# COMPACT_ATOMS: atom_id res chain seq x y z
N MET A 1 -4.80 10.93 3.82
CA MET A 1 -5.83 10.13 3.11
C MET A 1 -6.56 9.22 4.09
N LYS A 2 -7.87 8.98 3.94
CA LYS A 2 -8.62 8.03 4.79
C LYS A 2 -8.27 6.59 4.41
N LEU A 3 -8.25 5.65 5.36
CA LEU A 3 -7.91 4.25 5.06
C LEU A 3 -8.82 3.61 4.00
N HIS A 4 -10.08 4.03 3.92
CA HIS A 4 -11.00 3.54 2.91
C HIS A 4 -10.65 4.02 1.49
N GLU A 5 -10.01 5.19 1.36
CA GLU A 5 -9.48 5.73 0.10
C GLU A 5 -8.22 4.96 -0.28
N VAL A 6 -7.28 4.77 0.65
CA VAL A 6 -6.07 3.95 0.44
C VAL A 6 -6.45 2.55 -0.07
N ARG A 7 -7.43 1.90 0.58
CA ARG A 7 -7.91 0.59 0.13
C ARG A 7 -8.39 0.61 -1.32
N LYS A 8 -9.17 1.63 -1.71
CA LYS A 8 -9.74 1.74 -3.06
C LYS A 8 -8.65 2.03 -4.08
N GLU A 9 -7.79 3.01 -3.80
CA GLU A 9 -6.74 3.47 -4.70
C GLU A 9 -5.71 2.37 -5.00
N TYR A 10 -5.35 1.58 -4.00
CA TYR A 10 -4.38 0.50 -4.13
C TYR A 10 -5.00 -0.89 -4.34
N GLY A 11 -6.31 -0.98 -4.60
CA GLY A 11 -7.00 -2.24 -4.92
C GLY A 11 -6.96 -3.30 -3.82
N LEU A 12 -6.88 -2.89 -2.55
CA LEU A 12 -6.72 -3.81 -1.42
C LEU A 12 -8.05 -4.49 -1.08
N ASN A 13 -7.99 -5.79 -0.78
CA ASN A 13 -9.16 -6.52 -0.28
C ASN A 13 -9.61 -5.93 1.06
N GLN A 14 -10.88 -5.58 1.19
CA GLN A 14 -11.41 -4.94 2.40
C GLN A 14 -11.25 -5.81 3.65
N THR A 15 -11.67 -7.06 3.57
CA THR A 15 -11.64 -7.98 4.72
C THR A 15 -10.19 -8.23 5.16
N THR A 16 -9.29 -8.49 4.21
CA THR A 16 -7.89 -8.77 4.50
C THR A 16 -7.16 -7.54 5.03
N PHE A 17 -7.32 -6.38 4.40
CA PHE A 17 -6.62 -5.16 4.81
C PHE A 17 -7.06 -4.68 6.19
N TYR A 18 -8.37 -4.62 6.46
CA TYR A 18 -8.87 -4.24 7.78
C TYR A 18 -8.73 -5.36 8.82
N GLY A 19 -8.63 -6.62 8.40
CA GLY A 19 -8.24 -7.74 9.27
C GLY A 19 -6.82 -7.56 9.77
N TRP A 20 -5.88 -7.42 8.85
CA TRP A 20 -4.47 -7.17 9.13
C TRP A 20 -4.25 -5.97 10.05
N LEU A 21 -4.85 -4.82 9.73
CA LEU A 21 -4.71 -3.60 10.54
C LEU A 21 -5.19 -3.78 11.98
N ARG A 22 -6.18 -4.66 12.22
CA ARG A 22 -6.63 -5.00 13.58
C ARG A 22 -5.69 -5.99 14.25
N GLU A 23 -5.23 -7.00 13.51
CA GLU A 23 -4.30 -8.02 14.01
C GLU A 23 -2.98 -7.41 14.50
N VAL A 24 -2.42 -6.45 13.75
CA VAL A 24 -1.21 -5.73 14.17
C VAL A 24 -1.48 -4.66 15.23
N GLY A 25 -2.74 -4.43 15.60
CA GLY A 25 -3.15 -3.43 16.58
C GLY A 25 -3.05 -1.99 16.09
N ALA A 26 -2.99 -1.75 14.78
CA ALA A 26 -2.91 -0.41 14.20
C ALA A 26 -4.25 0.33 14.25
N ILE A 27 -5.37 -0.40 14.19
CA ILE A 27 -6.72 0.15 14.35
C ILE A 27 -7.56 -0.72 15.28
N ARG A 28 -8.59 -0.12 15.89
CA ARG A 28 -9.64 -0.81 16.65
C ARG A 28 -11.01 -0.46 16.10
N LYS A 29 -11.92 -1.45 16.11
CA LYS A 29 -13.32 -1.24 15.72
C LYS A 29 -14.10 -0.75 16.94
N THR A 30 -14.92 0.27 16.75
CA THR A 30 -15.84 0.81 17.75
C THR A 30 -17.27 0.78 17.21
N ASP A 31 -18.24 1.13 18.05
CA ASP A 31 -19.66 1.22 17.65
C ASP A 31 -19.89 2.26 16.55
N THR A 32 -19.06 3.31 16.54
CA THR A 32 -19.14 4.44 15.59
C THR A 32 -18.24 4.28 14.36
N GLY A 33 -17.44 3.21 14.26
CA GLY A 33 -16.54 2.98 13.13
C GLY A 33 -15.17 2.41 13.53
N TYR A 34 -14.11 3.12 13.16
CA TYR A 34 -12.73 2.73 13.46
C TYR A 34 -11.95 3.89 14.10
N VAL A 35 -11.10 3.54 15.05
CA VAL A 35 -10.17 4.43 15.73
C VAL A 35 -8.75 3.88 15.65
N VAL A 36 -7.75 4.72 15.89
CA VAL A 36 -6.34 4.29 15.98
C VAL A 36 -6.15 3.34 17.18
N GLY A 37 -5.39 2.28 16.95
CA GLY A 37 -5.01 1.31 17.98
C GLY A 37 -3.71 1.72 18.69
N ASP A 38 -3.32 0.95 19.70
CA ASP A 38 -2.14 1.25 20.53
C ASP A 38 -0.82 1.07 19.75
N ASN A 39 -0.84 0.26 18.69
CA ASN A 39 0.29 0.03 17.77
C ASN A 39 0.06 0.73 16.43
N CYS A 40 -0.53 1.93 16.43
CA CYS A 40 -0.78 2.67 15.20
C CYS A 40 0.54 3.05 14.50
N PHE A 41 0.51 3.08 13.17
CA PHE A 41 1.63 3.58 12.39
C PHE A 41 1.73 5.10 12.53
N ASP A 42 2.95 5.61 12.37
CA ASP A 42 3.20 7.05 12.38
C ASP A 42 2.37 7.79 11.31
N GLY A 43 1.84 8.96 11.66
CA GLY A 43 0.92 9.74 10.83
C GLY A 43 -0.51 9.20 10.75
N MET A 44 -0.91 8.22 11.58
CA MET A 44 -2.31 7.78 11.68
C MET A 44 -3.10 8.61 12.68
N GLU A 45 -4.33 8.99 12.31
CA GLU A 45 -5.21 9.78 13.17
C GLU A 45 -6.68 9.34 13.05
N THR A 46 -7.43 9.49 14.14
CA THR A 46 -8.88 9.28 14.15
C THR A 46 -9.60 10.58 13.77
N LEU A 47 -10.41 10.50 12.73
CA LEU A 47 -11.36 11.53 12.32
C LEU A 47 -12.72 11.24 12.92
N ILE A 48 -13.29 12.23 13.58
CA ILE A 48 -14.63 12.17 14.16
C ILE A 48 -15.54 13.08 13.32
N THR A 49 -16.64 12.55 12.82
CA THR A 49 -17.65 13.32 12.09
C THR A 49 -18.98 13.24 12.82
N ARG A 50 -19.58 14.39 13.12
CA ARG A 50 -20.89 14.50 13.76
C ARG A 50 -21.92 14.99 12.77
N ARG A 51 -23.10 14.39 12.76
CA ARG A 51 -24.20 14.72 11.84
C ARG A 51 -25.53 14.56 12.55
N VAL A 52 -26.46 15.45 12.27
CA VAL A 52 -27.85 15.29 12.71
C VAL A 52 -28.56 14.37 11.71
N ASN A 53 -29.22 13.32 12.18
CA ASN A 53 -30.01 12.43 11.34
C ASN A 53 -31.39 13.05 11.01
N GLU A 54 -32.21 12.35 10.22
CA GLU A 54 -33.55 12.83 9.82
C GLU A 54 -34.52 12.98 11.00
N GLU A 55 -34.21 12.36 12.15
CA GLU A 55 -34.98 12.39 13.39
C GLU A 55 -34.53 13.49 14.36
N GLY A 56 -33.52 14.29 13.99
CA GLY A 56 -32.97 15.36 14.83
C GLY A 56 -31.93 14.90 15.85
N GLU A 57 -31.53 13.62 15.83
CA GLU A 57 -30.53 13.08 16.74
C GLU A 57 -29.11 13.29 16.23
N LEU A 58 -28.19 13.57 17.15
CA LEU A 58 -26.77 13.72 16.84
C LEU A 58 -26.11 12.34 16.73
N THR A 59 -25.70 11.97 15.51
CA THR A 59 -24.93 10.76 15.23
C THR A 59 -23.45 11.08 15.08
N GLU A 60 -22.60 10.23 15.66
CA GLU A 60 -21.14 10.32 15.54
C GLU A 60 -20.59 9.14 14.72
N ARG A 61 -19.65 9.42 13.81
CA ARG A 61 -18.92 8.40 13.05
C ARG A 61 -17.42 8.62 13.14
N THR A 62 -16.69 7.54 13.33
CA THR A 62 -15.22 7.54 13.42
C THR A 62 -14.61 6.86 12.21
N GLN A 63 -13.55 7.47 11.68
CA GLN A 63 -12.77 6.96 10.56
C GLN A 63 -11.30 7.18 10.83
N VAL A 64 -10.43 6.30 10.34
CA VAL A 64 -8.98 6.49 10.45
C VAL A 64 -8.42 7.06 9.15
N LYS A 65 -7.52 8.04 9.26
CA LYS A 65 -6.69 8.54 8.17
C LYS A 65 -5.22 8.28 8.45
N ILE A 66 -4.42 8.32 7.40
CA ILE A 66 -2.97 8.29 7.44
C ILE A 66 -2.40 9.42 6.57
N ASP A 67 -1.27 9.98 6.95
CA ASP A 67 -0.52 10.93 6.14
C ASP A 67 -0.09 10.32 4.81
N ASN A 68 -0.24 11.09 3.74
CA ASN A 68 0.03 10.62 2.38
C ASN A 68 1.49 10.17 2.21
N GLN A 69 2.42 10.82 2.92
CA GLN A 69 3.84 10.48 2.91
C GLN A 69 4.15 9.12 3.57
N LYS A 70 3.25 8.62 4.42
CA LYS A 70 3.42 7.36 5.18
C LYS A 70 2.69 6.19 4.53
N ILE A 71 1.88 6.43 3.50
CA ILE A 71 1.19 5.38 2.73
C ILE A 71 2.17 4.36 2.12
N PRO A 72 3.31 4.74 1.50
CA PRO A 72 4.23 3.77 0.94
C PRO A 72 4.75 2.77 1.99
N PHE A 73 5.08 3.26 3.19
CA PHE A 73 5.49 2.43 4.31
C PHE A 73 4.39 1.48 4.78
N LEU A 74 3.15 1.98 4.91
CA LEU A 74 1.99 1.15 5.25
C LEU A 74 1.80 -0.02 4.27
N LEU A 75 1.92 0.26 2.97
CA LEU A 75 1.78 -0.74 1.91
C LEU A 75 2.92 -1.74 1.91
N GLU A 76 4.14 -1.31 2.23
CA GLU A 76 5.29 -2.20 2.40
C GLU A 76 5.08 -3.18 3.56
N GLN A 77 4.65 -2.67 4.72
CA GLN A 77 4.32 -3.51 5.88
C GLN A 77 3.19 -4.51 5.55
N TYR A 78 2.17 -4.06 4.83
CA TYR A 78 1.09 -4.93 4.37
C TYR A 78 1.58 -6.01 3.41
N LYS A 79 2.47 -5.70 2.46
CA LYS A 79 3.08 -6.68 1.56
C LYS A 79 3.94 -7.70 2.32
N ASN A 80 4.71 -7.24 3.29
CA ASN A 80 5.59 -8.07 4.11
C ASN A 80 4.80 -9.02 5.04
N SER A 81 3.54 -8.71 5.37
CA SER A 81 2.65 -9.62 6.11
C SER A 81 2.36 -10.94 5.40
N GLY A 82 2.59 -11.03 4.08
CA GLY A 82 2.26 -12.21 3.27
C GLY A 82 0.77 -12.39 2.96
N LEU A 83 -0.13 -11.61 3.57
CA LEU A 83 -1.57 -11.67 3.36
C LEU A 83 -2.03 -11.37 1.92
N PRO A 84 -1.37 -10.50 1.13
CA PRO A 84 -1.71 -10.34 -0.29
C PRO A 84 -1.58 -11.64 -1.10
N LYS A 85 -0.67 -12.54 -0.72
CA LYS A 85 -0.47 -13.84 -1.39
C LYS A 85 -1.53 -14.86 -1.00
N LEU A 86 -2.04 -14.79 0.22
CA LEU A 86 -3.05 -15.73 0.76
C LEU A 86 -4.46 -15.51 0.19
N TYR A 87 -4.78 -14.27 -0.20
CA TYR A 87 -6.11 -13.89 -0.69
C TYR A 87 -6.11 -13.35 -2.13
N SER A 88 -5.01 -13.59 -2.87
CA SER A 88 -5.04 -13.45 -4.32
C SER A 88 -6.14 -14.38 -4.85
N PRO A 89 -7.16 -13.88 -5.57
CA PRO A 89 -8.17 -14.76 -6.12
C PRO A 89 -7.47 -15.76 -7.05
N THR A 90 -7.47 -17.03 -6.67
CA THR A 90 -6.92 -18.14 -7.48
C THR A 90 -7.62 -18.29 -8.83
N LYS A 91 -8.59 -17.44 -9.16
CA LYS A 91 -9.20 -17.34 -10.50
C LYS A 91 -9.58 -15.88 -10.79
N MET A 92 -8.63 -15.06 -11.20
CA MET A 92 -8.92 -14.00 -12.15
C MET A 92 -7.99 -14.20 -13.34
N THR A 93 -8.61 -14.60 -14.44
CA THR A 93 -8.07 -14.65 -15.79
C THR A 93 -7.10 -13.49 -16.00
N GLU A 94 -5.90 -13.86 -16.40
CA GLU A 94 -4.84 -13.03 -16.96
C GLU A 94 -5.36 -11.71 -17.56
N LYS A 95 -5.15 -10.60 -16.84
CA LYS A 95 -4.95 -9.32 -17.52
C LYS A 95 -3.44 -9.15 -17.64
N ASN A 96 -2.95 -9.42 -18.85
CA ASN A 96 -1.58 -9.33 -19.38
C ASN A 96 -0.84 -8.00 -19.17
N VAL A 97 -1.27 -7.14 -18.24
CA VAL A 97 -0.67 -5.81 -18.04
C VAL A 97 0.60 -5.91 -17.19
N GLY A 98 0.62 -6.77 -16.16
CA GLY A 98 1.79 -6.90 -15.28
C GLY A 98 2.98 -7.61 -15.92
N LEU A 99 2.74 -8.60 -16.78
CA LEU A 99 3.81 -9.37 -17.44
C LEU A 99 4.51 -8.56 -18.55
N GLU A 100 3.76 -7.73 -19.29
CA GLU A 100 4.33 -6.85 -20.30
C GLU A 100 5.18 -5.74 -19.68
N GLU A 101 4.73 -5.15 -18.57
CA GLU A 101 5.51 -4.14 -17.83
C GLU A 101 6.77 -4.74 -17.20
N LEU A 102 6.69 -5.94 -16.62
CA LEU A 102 7.85 -6.68 -16.10
C LEU A 102 8.83 -7.03 -17.23
N SER A 103 8.35 -7.56 -18.36
CA SER A 103 9.17 -7.87 -19.52
C SER A 103 9.85 -6.62 -20.11
N ALA A 104 9.14 -5.50 -20.15
CA ALA A 104 9.69 -4.21 -20.58
C ALA A 104 10.75 -3.70 -19.59
N LEU A 105 10.55 -3.90 -18.29
CA LEU A 105 11.52 -3.54 -17.25
C LEU A 105 12.78 -4.40 -17.34
N GLU A 106 12.64 -5.72 -17.50
CA GLU A 106 13.76 -6.66 -17.64
C GLU A 106 14.62 -6.31 -18.86
N LYS A 107 14.00 -5.99 -20.00
CA LYS A 107 14.73 -5.52 -21.20
C LYS A 107 15.50 -4.23 -20.93
N ARG A 108 14.92 -3.28 -20.19
CA ARG A 108 15.60 -2.01 -19.85
C ARG A 108 16.75 -2.23 -18.87
N VAL A 109 16.60 -3.13 -17.90
CA VAL A 109 17.68 -3.51 -16.97
C VAL A 109 18.83 -4.16 -17.74
N ALA A 110 18.55 -5.12 -18.63
CA ALA A 110 19.59 -5.76 -19.43
C ALA A 110 20.37 -4.77 -20.31
N VAL A 111 19.70 -3.77 -20.89
CA VAL A 111 20.36 -2.71 -21.65
C VAL A 111 21.27 -1.86 -20.76
N LEU A 112 20.80 -1.48 -19.56
CA LEU A 112 21.59 -0.69 -18.61
C LEU A 112 22.82 -1.46 -18.10
N GLU A 113 22.68 -2.75 -17.83
CA GLU A 113 23.79 -3.62 -17.45
C GLU A 113 24.86 -3.68 -18.55
N ASN A 114 24.43 -3.83 -19.81
CA ASN A 114 25.35 -3.84 -20.95
C ASN A 114 26.05 -2.49 -21.13
N GLN A 115 25.33 -1.39 -20.94
CA GLN A 115 25.91 -0.04 -21.00
C GLN A 115 26.95 0.19 -19.90
N LEU A 116 26.66 -0.24 -18.66
CA LEU A 116 27.60 -0.20 -17.54
C LEU A 116 28.84 -1.05 -17.83
N PHE A 117 28.66 -2.24 -18.40
CA PHE A 117 29.77 -3.10 -18.79
C PHE A 117 30.68 -2.41 -19.82
N VAL A 118 30.11 -1.87 -20.89
CA VAL A 118 30.86 -1.14 -21.93
C VAL A 118 31.59 0.06 -21.35
N LEU A 119 30.93 0.85 -20.52
CA LEU A 119 31.52 2.02 -19.85
C LEU A 119 32.72 1.61 -18.99
N THR A 120 32.58 0.51 -18.24
CA THR A 120 33.64 -0.04 -17.38
C THR A 120 34.85 -0.49 -18.22
N GLN A 121 34.62 -1.15 -19.35
CA GLN A 121 35.69 -1.55 -20.26
C GLN A 121 36.41 -0.33 -20.88
N GLN A 122 35.65 0.70 -21.28
CA GLN A 122 36.22 1.94 -21.81
C GLN A 122 37.06 2.68 -20.75
N MET A 123 36.58 2.75 -19.51
CA MET A 123 37.36 3.28 -18.39
C MET A 123 38.65 2.50 -18.16
N GLN A 124 38.61 1.17 -18.18
CA GLN A 124 39.81 0.34 -18.03
C GLN A 124 40.83 0.57 -19.15
N LEU A 125 40.37 0.82 -20.38
CA LEU A 125 41.24 1.14 -21.52
C LEU A 125 41.85 2.55 -21.39
N LEU A 126 41.11 3.51 -20.86
CA LEU A 126 41.61 4.87 -20.60
C LEU A 126 42.59 4.92 -19.43
N LEU A 127 42.38 4.10 -18.39
CA LEU A 127 43.26 4.00 -17.22
C LEU A 127 44.52 3.15 -17.46
N LYS A 128 44.58 2.40 -18.57
CA LYS A 128 45.76 1.63 -19.01
C LYS A 128 46.65 2.38 -20.02
N LYS A 129 46.28 3.61 -20.39
CA LYS A 129 47.14 4.56 -21.10
C LYS A 129 47.83 5.49 -20.12
#